data_AF-A0A0S8BVA5-F1
#
_entry.id   AF-A0A0S8BVA5-F1
#
_cell.length_a   1.000
_cell.length_b   1.000
_cell.length_c   1.000
_cell.angle_alpha   90.00
_cell.angle_beta   90.00
_cell.angle_gamma   90.00
#
_symmetry.space_group_name_H-M   'P 1'
#
loop_
_entity.id
_entity.type
_entity.pdbx_description
1 polymer ?
#
loop_
_entity_poly.entity_id
_entity_poly.type
_entity_poly.pdbx_seq_one_letter_code
_entity_poly.pdbx_strand_id
1 'polypeptide(L)'
;MKRALQILGGNASARSAPPVFVRVGSRIVSVSDAGDGSAARTFVASLTAAGAEPIDREIEPRPDDRLVIRTTPASPEAQLRAEALEEAADVVLGSVRPTFAVLFAAACARGANS
;
A
#
# COMPACT_ATOMS: atom_id res chain seq x y z
N MET A 1 7.04 -30.04 10.46
CA MET A 1 7.69 -29.14 9.49
C MET A 1 6.70 -28.86 8.36
N LYS A 2 6.06 -27.69 8.33
CA LYS A 2 5.10 -27.35 7.28
C LYS A 2 5.86 -26.76 6.09
N ARG A 3 5.91 -27.48 4.96
CA ARG A 3 6.51 -27.00 3.71
C ARG A 3 5.65 -25.87 3.15
N ALA A 4 6.27 -24.75 2.80
CA ALA A 4 5.61 -23.69 2.04
C ALA A 4 5.16 -24.23 0.68
N LEU A 5 3.91 -24.00 0.30
CA LEU A 5 3.37 -24.36 -1.00
C LEU A 5 4.05 -23.50 -2.07
N GLN A 6 4.81 -24.15 -2.95
CA GLN A 6 5.42 -23.52 -4.10
C GLN A 6 4.34 -23.39 -5.19
N ILE A 7 3.88 -22.17 -5.46
CA ILE A 7 2.93 -21.91 -6.55
C ILE A 7 3.71 -22.00 -7.88
N LEU A 8 3.63 -23.16 -8.53
CA LEU A 8 4.14 -23.41 -9.88
C LEU A 8 3.15 -22.82 -10.90
N GLY A 9 3.55 -21.76 -11.61
CA GLY A 9 2.78 -21.22 -12.74
C GLY A 9 2.82 -19.69 -12.94
N GLY A 10 3.43 -18.92 -12.03
CA GLY A 10 3.48 -17.47 -12.19
C GLY A 10 4.48 -17.04 -13.27
N ASN A 11 3.99 -16.63 -14.45
CA ASN A 11 4.78 -15.86 -15.39
C ASN A 11 5.50 -14.72 -14.63
N ALA A 12 6.83 -14.67 -14.73
CA ALA A 12 7.68 -13.70 -14.05
C ALA A 12 7.40 -12.23 -14.44
N SER A 13 6.44 -11.97 -15.34
CA SER A 13 6.05 -10.63 -15.80
C SER A 13 5.01 -9.91 -14.92
N ALA A 14 4.49 -10.55 -13.86
CA ALA A 14 3.44 -9.97 -13.01
C ALA A 14 3.86 -9.79 -11.54
N ARG A 15 5.12 -9.43 -11.27
CA ARG A 15 5.48 -8.96 -9.92
C ARG A 15 4.83 -7.59 -9.70
N SER A 16 4.15 -7.41 -8.57
CA SER A 16 3.72 -6.07 -8.15
C SER A 16 4.97 -5.19 -8.07
N ALA A 17 4.84 -3.91 -8.44
CA ALA A 17 5.92 -2.98 -8.22
C ALA A 17 6.31 -2.95 -6.72
N PRO A 18 7.59 -2.67 -6.40
CA PRO A 18 8.00 -2.52 -5.02
C PRO A 18 7.23 -1.37 -4.34
N PRO A 19 6.99 -1.46 -3.03
CA PRO A 19 6.37 -0.39 -2.26
C PRO A 19 7.16 0.91 -2.38
N VAL A 20 6.46 2.03 -2.35
CA VAL A 20 7.05 3.37 -2.28
C VAL A 20 6.99 3.83 -0.83
N PHE A 21 8.13 4.21 -0.26
CA PHE A 21 8.22 4.66 1.12
C PHE A 21 8.21 6.19 1.21
N VAL A 22 7.46 6.71 2.18
CA VAL A 22 7.38 8.14 2.47
C VAL A 22 7.27 8.35 3.98
N ARG A 23 7.85 9.43 4.49
CA ARG A 23 7.70 9.83 5.89
C ARG A 23 6.61 10.89 6.01
N VAL A 24 5.62 10.64 6.86
CA VAL A 24 4.54 11.57 7.19
C VAL A 24 4.63 11.89 8.68
N GLY A 25 5.09 13.09 9.02
CA GLY A 25 5.46 13.44 10.39
C GLY A 25 6.58 12.53 10.90
N SER A 26 6.35 11.83 12.01
CA SER A 26 7.32 10.88 12.57
C SER A 26 7.18 9.44 12.05
N ARG A 27 6.22 9.16 11.17
CA ARG A 27 5.86 7.80 10.74
C ARG A 27 6.36 7.49 9.35
N ILE A 28 6.85 6.27 9.16
CA ILE A 28 7.22 5.71 7.85
C ILE A 28 6.04 4.95 7.28
N VAL A 29 5.55 5.39 6.13
CA VAL A 29 4.42 4.78 5.42
C VAL A 29 4.94 4.09 4.17
N SER A 30 4.61 2.81 3.99
CA SER A 30 4.81 2.10 2.72
C SER A 30 3.51 2.16 1.92
N VAL A 31 3.59 2.61 0.67
CA VAL A 31 2.44 2.70 -0.26
C VAL A 31 2.64 1.71 -1.41
N SER A 32 1.68 0.82 -1.60
CA SER A 32 1.68 -0.17 -2.69
C SER A 32 0.40 -0.09 -3.52
N ASP A 33 0.45 -0.58 -4.76
CA ASP A 33 -0.74 -0.94 -5.54
C ASP A 33 -0.56 -2.33 -6.17
N ALA A 34 -1.68 -2.97 -6.54
CA ALA A 34 -1.66 -4.32 -7.11
C ALA A 34 -1.22 -4.38 -8.58
N GLY A 35 -0.96 -3.22 -9.20
CA GLY A 35 -0.56 -3.06 -10.58
C GLY A 35 0.94 -2.79 -10.73
N ASP A 36 1.25 -1.72 -11.46
CA ASP A 36 2.60 -1.31 -11.86
C ASP A 36 3.23 -0.25 -10.95
N GLY A 37 2.60 0.05 -9.81
CA GLY A 37 3.08 1.06 -8.87
C GLY A 37 2.76 2.50 -9.29
N SER A 38 2.08 2.73 -10.43
CA SER A 38 1.79 4.08 -10.92
C SER A 38 0.92 4.86 -9.93
N ALA A 39 -0.14 4.24 -9.41
CA ALA A 39 -1.02 4.85 -8.43
C ALA A 39 -0.27 5.15 -7.13
N ALA A 40 0.55 4.21 -6.65
CA ALA A 40 1.38 4.41 -5.47
C ALA A 40 2.35 5.60 -5.63
N ARG A 41 3.04 5.69 -6.77
CA ARG A 41 3.96 6.81 -7.07
C ARG A 41 3.24 8.15 -7.14
N THR A 42 2.10 8.21 -7.83
CA THR A 42 1.30 9.45 -7.93
C THR A 42 0.81 9.89 -6.56
N PHE A 43 0.32 8.97 -5.74
CA PHE A 43 -0.15 9.29 -4.40
C PHE A 43 0.98 9.78 -3.49
N VAL A 44 2.14 9.13 -3.51
CA VAL A 44 3.32 9.58 -2.76
C VAL A 44 3.76 10.97 -3.24
N ALA A 45 3.75 11.26 -4.54
CA ALA A 45 4.05 12.59 -5.04
C ALA A 45 3.08 13.66 -4.49
N SER A 46 1.78 13.34 -4.36
CA SER A 46 0.81 14.23 -3.71
C SER A 46 1.08 14.41 -2.22
N LEU A 47 1.47 13.36 -1.50
CA LEU A 47 1.87 13.46 -0.10
C LEU A 47 3.11 14.33 0.06
N THR A 48 4.11 14.16 -0.81
CA THR A 48 5.31 15.01 -0.80
C THR A 48 4.97 16.47 -1.08
N ALA A 49 4.08 16.74 -2.04
CA ALA A 49 3.59 18.09 -2.29
C ALA A 49 2.84 18.69 -1.09
N ALA A 50 2.24 17.85 -0.24
CA ALA A 50 1.58 18.25 1.01
C ALA A 50 2.53 18.33 2.22
N GLY A 51 3.84 18.11 2.02
CA GLY A 51 4.87 18.25 3.07
C GLY A 51 5.41 16.93 3.64
N ALA A 52 5.09 15.78 3.07
CA ALA A 52 5.71 14.51 3.43
C ALA A 52 7.14 14.40 2.87
N GLU A 53 8.04 13.71 3.56
CA GLU A 53 9.44 13.56 3.13
C GLU A 53 9.64 12.26 2.36
N PRO A 54 10.29 12.27 1.18
CA PRO A 54 10.64 11.04 0.48
C PRO A 54 11.68 10.25 1.28
N ILE A 55 11.58 8.92 1.25
CA ILE A 55 12.62 8.05 1.83
C ILE A 55 13.44 7.45 0.69
N ASP A 56 14.75 7.45 0.87
CA ASP A 56 15.69 7.01 -0.15
C ASP A 56 15.54 5.50 -0.43
N ARG A 57 15.56 5.14 -1.71
CA ARG A 57 15.20 3.77 -2.16
C ARG A 57 16.23 2.71 -1.83
N GLU A 58 17.43 3.12 -1.42
CA GLU A 58 18.53 2.21 -1.11
C GLU A 58 18.35 1.50 0.25
N ILE A 59 17.49 2.04 1.12
CA ILE A 59 17.17 1.44 2.41
C ILE A 59 15.69 1.10 2.40
N GLU A 60 15.33 -0.18 2.32
CA GLU A 60 13.96 -0.62 2.61
C GLU A 60 13.71 -0.51 4.12
N PRO A 61 13.06 0.56 4.60
CA PRO A 61 12.82 0.74 6.01
C PRO A 61 11.67 -0.16 6.45
N ARG A 62 11.64 -0.54 7.73
CA ARG A 62 10.45 -1.17 8.30
C ARG A 62 9.35 -0.10 8.38
N PRO A 63 8.20 -0.25 7.69
CA PRO A 63 7.14 0.75 7.76
C PRO A 63 6.40 0.64 9.09
N ASP A 64 5.95 1.79 9.59
CA ASP A 64 5.00 1.89 10.70
C ASP A 64 3.58 1.61 10.24
N ASP A 65 3.23 2.03 9.01
CA ASP A 65 1.93 1.80 8.38
C ASP A 65 2.09 1.30 6.93
N ARG A 66 1.26 0.32 6.57
CA ARG A 66 1.14 -0.22 5.21
C ARG A 66 -0.14 0.25 4.57
N LEU A 67 0.00 1.07 3.53
CA LEU A 67 -1.10 1.56 2.72
C LEU A 67 -1.13 0.84 1.38
N VAL A 68 -2.31 0.35 1.00
CA VAL A 68 -2.55 -0.23 -0.32
C VAL A 68 -3.60 0.60 -1.06
N ILE A 69 -3.29 0.96 -2.31
CA ILE A 69 -4.24 1.61 -3.21
C ILE A 69 -4.89 0.52 -4.05
N ARG A 70 -6.21 0.37 -3.89
CA ARG A 70 -6.99 -0.54 -4.72
C ARG A 70 -7.06 0.00 -6.14
N THR A 71 -6.58 -0.80 -7.08
CA THR A 71 -6.76 -0.58 -8.52
C THR A 71 -7.71 -1.64 -9.08
N THR A 72 -8.38 -1.35 -10.19
CA THR A 72 -9.21 -2.35 -10.86
C THR A 72 -8.31 -3.46 -11.40
N PRO A 73 -8.46 -4.71 -10.95
CA PRO A 73 -7.62 -5.79 -11.42
C PRO A 73 -7.98 -6.16 -12.85
N ALA A 74 -6.96 -6.28 -13.70
CA ALA A 74 -7.11 -6.61 -15.12
C ALA A 74 -7.17 -8.13 -15.40
N SER A 75 -6.92 -8.98 -14.39
CA SER A 75 -6.94 -10.44 -14.51
C SER A 75 -7.28 -11.12 -13.17
N PRO A 76 -7.68 -12.41 -13.17
CA PRO A 76 -7.87 -13.19 -11.94
C PRO A 76 -6.62 -13.25 -11.04
N GLU A 77 -5.43 -13.33 -11.62
CA GLU A 77 -4.17 -13.31 -10.86
C GLU A 77 -3.92 -11.93 -10.24
N ALA A 78 -4.29 -10.85 -10.93
CA ALA A 78 -4.26 -9.50 -10.37
C ALA A 78 -5.26 -9.33 -9.23
N GLN A 79 -6.44 -9.96 -9.32
CA GLN A 79 -7.45 -9.98 -8.26
C GLN A 79 -6.90 -10.67 -7.00
N LEU A 80 -6.33 -11.88 -7.12
CA LEU A 80 -5.74 -12.61 -5.99
C LEU A 80 -4.58 -11.84 -5.34
N ARG A 81 -3.75 -11.16 -6.14
CA ARG A 81 -2.67 -10.30 -5.63
C ARG A 81 -3.20 -9.09 -4.87
N ALA A 82 -4.23 -8.43 -5.41
CA ALA A 82 -4.88 -7.30 -4.74
C ALA A 82 -5.45 -7.74 -3.39
N GLU A 83 -6.13 -8.88 -3.34
CA GLU A 83 -6.67 -9.44 -2.09
C GLU A 83 -5.58 -9.74 -1.06
N ALA A 84 -4.47 -10.35 -1.47
CA ALA A 84 -3.33 -10.63 -0.58
C ALA A 84 -2.66 -9.34 -0.06
N LEU A 85 -2.51 -8.31 -0.91
CA LEU A 85 -1.97 -7.01 -0.48
C LEU A 85 -2.92 -6.31 0.48
N GLU A 86 -4.22 -6.32 0.20
CA GLU A 86 -5.25 -5.72 1.05
C GLU A 86 -5.35 -6.40 2.43
N GLU A 87 -5.17 -7.71 2.51
CA GLU A 87 -5.16 -8.44 3.79
C GLU A 87 -3.97 -8.06 4.67
N ALA A 88 -2.83 -7.72 4.06
CA ALA A 88 -1.61 -7.33 4.76
C ALA A 88 -1.51 -5.81 5.05
N ALA A 89 -2.52 -5.03 4.67
CA ALA A 89 -2.53 -3.57 4.77
C ALA A 89 -3.18 -3.08 6.06
N ASP A 90 -2.60 -2.03 6.65
CA ASP A 90 -3.22 -1.30 7.76
C ASP A 90 -4.32 -0.36 7.23
N VAL A 91 -4.14 0.17 6.02
CA VAL A 91 -5.08 1.07 5.33
C VAL A 91 -5.22 0.68 3.86
N VAL A 92 -6.45 0.61 3.36
CA VAL A 92 -6.75 0.41 1.93
C VAL A 92 -7.48 1.63 1.36
N LEU A 93 -6.85 2.36 0.44
CA LEU A 93 -7.47 3.47 -0.30
C LEU A 93 -8.26 2.94 -1.49
N GLY A 94 -9.46 3.48 -1.72
CA GLY A 94 -10.35 3.05 -2.82
C GLY A 94 -11.23 1.84 -2.47
N SER A 95 -11.30 1.46 -1.18
CA SER A 95 -12.18 0.39 -0.72
C SER A 95 -13.62 0.88 -0.51
N VAL A 96 -14.60 0.14 -1.04
CA VAL A 96 -16.03 0.29 -0.68
C VAL A 96 -16.34 -0.29 0.72
N ARG A 97 -15.35 -0.82 1.45
CA ARG A 97 -15.59 -1.42 2.77
C ARG A 97 -15.79 -0.34 3.85
N PRO A 98 -16.82 -0.47 4.71
CA PRO A 98 -17.10 0.48 5.80
C PRO A 98 -15.92 0.76 6.72
N THR A 99 -15.02 -0.22 6.88
CA THR A 99 -13.82 -0.13 7.71
C THR A 99 -12.88 1.00 7.30
N PHE A 100 -12.75 1.31 6.00
CA PHE A 100 -11.94 2.46 5.55
C PHE A 100 -12.53 3.79 6.01
N ALA A 101 -13.84 3.98 5.86
CA ALA A 101 -14.52 5.20 6.32
C ALA A 101 -14.33 5.40 7.84
N VAL A 102 -14.39 4.32 8.62
CA VAL A 102 -14.16 4.35 10.07
C VAL A 102 -12.70 4.67 10.40
N LEU A 103 -11.73 4.03 9.75
CA LEU A 103 -10.30 4.27 10.00
C LEU A 103 -9.85 5.67 9.55
N PHE A 104 -10.34 6.14 8.40
CA PHE A 104 -10.08 7.49 7.91
C PHE A 104 -10.70 8.54 8.83
N ALA A 105 -11.96 8.38 9.23
CA ALA A 105 -12.60 9.27 10.21
C ALA A 105 -11.83 9.31 11.54
N ALA A 106 -11.38 8.15 12.03
CA ALA A 106 -10.61 8.05 13.27
C ALA A 106 -9.19 8.66 13.16
N ALA A 107 -8.58 8.64 11.98
CA ALA A 107 -7.30 9.30 11.72
C ALA A 107 -7.46 10.83 11.66
N CYS A 108 -8.48 11.33 10.94
CA CYS A 108 -8.80 12.76 10.88
C CYS A 108 -9.19 13.33 12.25
N ALA A 109 -9.96 12.58 13.05
CA ALA A 109 -10.37 13.00 14.38
C ALA A 109 -9.20 13.08 15.39
N ARG A 110 -8.14 12.29 15.19
CA ARG A 110 -6.92 12.37 16.02
C ARG A 110 -6.04 13.55 15.64
N GLY A 111 -5.98 13.91 14.36
CA GLY A 111 -5.24 15.09 13.88
C GLY A 111 -5.87 16.43 14.26
N ALA A 112 -7.19 16.49 14.47
CA ALA A 112 -7.90 17.72 14.88
C ALA A 112 -7.87 18.00 16.39
N ASN A 113 -7.46 17.02 17.20
CA ASN A 113 -7.38 17.10 18.66
C ASN A 113 -5.94 17.23 19.18
N SER A 114 -4.99 17.54 18.30
CA SER A 114 -3.57 17.78 18.61
C SER A 114 -3.15 19.15 18.13
#